data_AF-A0A1X0N7A3-F1
#
_entry.id   AF-A0A1X0N7A3-F1
#
_cell.length_a   1.000
_cell.length_b   1.000
_cell.length_c   1.000
_cell.angle_alpha   90.00
_cell.angle_beta   90.00
_cell.angle_gamma   90.00
#
_symmetry.space_group_name_H-M   'P 1'
#
loop_
_entity.id
_entity.type
_entity.pdbx_description
1 polymer ?
#
loop_
_entity_poly.entity_id
_entity_poly.type
_entity_poly.pdbx_seq_one_letter_code
_entity_poly.pdbx_strand_id
1 'polypeptide(L)'
;MAELDDDREGIEPEALDEDAGDPAAAFDALRRTIETQGAQIGAEMTVMRRGLEAAFDQLEKIEPAQDYKPQLAQLVQALDNVAERLHGVEQSPILRQGATHYAALLERSGEALIRTAAQQLERQASDLERAGRNLAAHTKSAYDRKSQDFRIWMAGLVGLFVGIFLILLLPRFLPFSADTHVAATVIGQDRWNAGVTMMRVADPRSWRGVADSSQLVRDNAEAIGQCAEAARTAGSDQQCTITVKAPAAPAQ
;
A
#
# COMPACT_ATOMS: atom_id res chain seq x y z
N MET A 1 -5.85 -48.34 -9.80
CA MET A 1 -5.22 -48.23 -11.12
C MET A 1 -5.73 -46.94 -11.74
N ALA A 2 -5.03 -45.82 -11.82
CA ALA A 2 -3.68 -45.39 -11.45
C ALA A 2 -3.84 -43.89 -11.06
N GLU A 3 -3.37 -43.39 -9.92
CA GLU A 3 -2.00 -42.92 -9.64
C GLU A 3 -1.33 -42.19 -10.82
N LEU A 4 -1.31 -40.86 -10.73
CA LEU A 4 -0.22 -40.02 -11.26
C LEU A 4 -0.09 -38.78 -10.36
N ASP A 5 0.94 -38.86 -9.50
CA ASP A 5 1.65 -37.78 -8.82
C ASP A 5 2.12 -36.71 -9.83
N ASP A 6 1.95 -35.42 -9.52
CA ASP A 6 2.94 -34.50 -8.93
C ASP A 6 4.06 -34.12 -9.91
N ASP A 7 3.96 -32.91 -10.47
CA ASP A 7 5.15 -32.08 -10.68
C ASP A 7 4.78 -30.60 -10.51
N ARG A 8 5.46 -30.04 -9.53
CA ARG A 8 5.30 -28.75 -8.88
C ARG A 8 6.22 -27.73 -9.55
N GLU A 9 5.67 -26.66 -10.11
CA GLU A 9 6.39 -25.38 -10.22
C GLU A 9 5.53 -24.27 -9.64
N GLY A 10 6.06 -23.66 -8.59
CA GLY A 10 5.40 -22.63 -7.80
C GLY A 10 5.36 -21.32 -8.59
N ILE A 11 4.21 -20.68 -8.57
CA ILE A 11 4.12 -19.27 -8.91
C ILE A 11 4.54 -18.53 -7.64
N GLU A 12 5.84 -18.27 -7.53
CA GLU A 12 6.36 -17.29 -6.59
C GLU A 12 5.69 -15.94 -6.88
N PRO A 13 5.19 -15.21 -5.86
CA PRO A 13 4.78 -13.84 -6.05
C PRO A 13 6.05 -13.02 -6.28
N GLU A 14 6.39 -12.76 -7.53
CA GLU A 14 7.42 -11.77 -7.86
C GLU A 14 7.01 -10.43 -7.25
N ALA A 15 7.77 -10.06 -6.23
CA ALA A 15 7.87 -8.71 -5.75
C ALA A 15 8.31 -7.83 -6.92
N LEU A 16 7.40 -6.98 -7.40
CA LEU A 16 7.77 -5.76 -8.10
C LEU A 16 7.31 -4.60 -7.24
N ASP A 17 8.19 -4.32 -6.29
CA ASP A 17 8.64 -3.02 -5.84
C ASP A 17 7.74 -1.83 -6.18
N GLU A 18 7.36 -1.16 -5.09
CA GLU A 18 7.04 0.25 -5.05
C GLU A 18 8.08 1.06 -5.85
N ASP A 19 7.74 1.49 -7.06
CA ASP A 19 8.31 2.71 -7.61
C ASP A 19 7.22 3.56 -8.27
N ALA A 20 6.44 4.19 -7.39
CA ALA A 20 5.67 5.35 -7.77
C ALA A 20 6.63 6.53 -8.01
N GLY A 21 7.03 6.74 -9.27
CA GLY A 21 7.22 8.10 -9.77
C GLY A 21 8.56 8.50 -10.38
N ASP A 22 9.31 7.62 -11.04
CA ASP A 22 10.37 8.09 -11.95
C ASP A 22 9.83 8.34 -13.38
N PRO A 23 9.69 9.61 -13.82
CA PRO A 23 9.30 9.91 -15.19
C PRO A 23 10.27 9.31 -16.22
N ALA A 24 11.56 9.11 -15.89
CA ALA A 24 12.54 8.56 -16.81
C ALA A 24 12.22 7.11 -17.21
N ALA A 25 11.75 6.28 -16.28
CA ALA A 25 11.33 4.91 -16.56
C ALA A 25 10.13 4.84 -17.52
N ALA A 26 9.18 5.77 -17.39
CA ALA A 26 8.04 5.87 -18.31
C ALA A 26 8.46 6.33 -19.71
N PHE A 27 9.42 7.26 -19.81
CA PHE A 27 9.98 7.69 -21.10
C PHE A 27 10.75 6.56 -21.80
N ASP A 28 11.50 5.75 -21.05
CA ASP A 28 12.20 4.58 -21.61
C ASP A 28 11.23 3.49 -22.09
N ALA A 29 10.14 3.26 -21.37
CA ALA A 29 9.09 2.34 -21.82
C ALA A 29 8.41 2.83 -23.11
N LEU A 30 8.12 4.13 -23.20
CA LEU A 30 7.56 4.74 -24.42
C LEU A 30 8.54 4.64 -25.59
N ARG A 31 9.83 4.91 -25.35
CA ARG A 31 10.88 4.81 -26.36
C ARG A 31 10.95 3.42 -26.98
N ARG A 32 10.99 2.36 -26.15
CA ARG A 32 11.02 0.96 -26.64
C ARG A 32 9.79 0.62 -27.47
N THR A 33 8.62 1.13 -27.08
CA THR A 33 7.37 0.92 -27.83
C THR A 33 7.42 1.58 -29.21
N ILE A 34 7.95 2.80 -29.29
CA ILE A 34 8.14 3.53 -30.56
C ILE A 34 9.16 2.82 -31.45
N GLU A 35 10.29 2.38 -30.91
CA GLU A 35 11.31 1.63 -31.66
C GLU A 35 10.73 0.32 -32.24
N THR A 36 9.88 -0.36 -31.47
CA THR A 36 9.20 -1.59 -31.92
C THR A 36 8.18 -1.32 -33.02
N GLN A 37 7.32 -0.29 -32.86
CA GLN A 37 6.37 0.09 -33.91
C GLN A 37 7.07 0.56 -35.18
N GLY A 38 8.16 1.32 -35.06
CA GLY A 38 8.95 1.76 -36.22
C GLY A 38 9.50 0.60 -37.04
N ALA A 39 10.00 -0.45 -36.36
CA ALA A 39 10.46 -1.68 -37.02
C ALA A 39 9.32 -2.42 -37.74
N GLN A 40 8.14 -2.50 -37.12
CA GLN A 40 6.97 -3.13 -37.71
C GLN A 40 6.46 -2.38 -38.95
N ILE A 41 6.35 -1.05 -38.87
CA ILE A 41 5.91 -0.21 -40.01
C ILE A 41 6.91 -0.32 -41.17
N GLY A 42 8.21 -0.38 -40.90
CA GLY A 42 9.24 -0.60 -41.93
C GLY A 42 9.06 -1.95 -42.64
N ALA A 43 8.71 -3.00 -41.90
CA ALA A 43 8.41 -4.31 -42.48
C ALA A 43 7.14 -4.26 -43.36
N GLU A 44 6.08 -3.57 -42.93
CA GLU A 44 4.86 -3.41 -43.74
C GLU A 44 5.10 -2.59 -45.02
N MET A 45 5.89 -1.52 -44.96
CA MET A 45 6.23 -0.70 -46.13
C MET A 45 7.03 -1.51 -47.17
N THR A 46 7.94 -2.38 -46.74
CA THR A 46 8.68 -3.26 -47.65
C THR A 46 7.79 -4.33 -48.29
N VAL A 47 6.77 -4.82 -47.57
CA VAL A 47 5.75 -5.72 -48.13
C VAL A 47 4.89 -5.00 -49.17
N MET A 48 4.44 -3.76 -48.90
CA MET A 48 3.67 -2.98 -49.89
C MET A 48 4.48 -2.69 -51.15
N ARG A 49 5.77 -2.32 -51.00
CA ARG A 49 6.66 -2.11 -52.16
C ARG A 49 6.80 -3.38 -53.01
N ARG A 50 6.99 -4.54 -52.38
CA ARG A 50 7.04 -5.83 -53.07
C ARG A 50 5.72 -6.19 -53.75
N GLY A 51 4.59 -5.89 -53.10
CA GLY A 51 3.26 -6.07 -53.66
C GLY A 51 3.02 -5.18 -54.89
N LEU A 52 3.51 -3.93 -54.84
CA LEU A 52 3.43 -2.98 -55.95
C LEU A 52 4.31 -3.41 -57.14
N GLU A 53 5.56 -3.82 -56.87
CA GLU A 53 6.47 -4.34 -57.90
C GLU A 53 5.87 -5.60 -58.57
N ALA A 54 5.29 -6.52 -57.79
CA ALA A 54 4.61 -7.69 -58.33
C ALA A 54 3.35 -7.36 -59.16
N ALA A 55 2.62 -6.31 -58.78
CA ALA A 55 1.45 -5.83 -59.53
C ALA A 55 1.86 -5.19 -60.86
N PHE A 56 2.96 -4.43 -60.89
CA PHE A 56 3.50 -3.85 -62.13
C PHE A 56 4.08 -4.91 -63.06
N ASP A 57 4.79 -5.91 -62.56
CA ASP A 57 5.24 -7.08 -63.34
C ASP A 57 4.05 -7.83 -63.99
N GLN A 58 2.92 -7.88 -63.29
CA GLN A 58 1.69 -8.50 -63.79
C GLN A 58 1.00 -7.63 -64.83
N LEU A 59 1.09 -6.30 -64.71
CA LEU A 59 0.58 -5.33 -65.67
C LEU A 59 1.41 -5.29 -66.96
N GLU A 60 2.74 -5.41 -66.85
CA GLU A 60 3.67 -5.47 -67.99
C GLU A 60 3.51 -6.76 -68.81
N LYS A 61 3.12 -7.87 -68.16
CA LYS A 61 2.71 -9.10 -68.85
C LYS A 61 1.41 -8.96 -69.64
N ILE A 62 0.61 -7.93 -69.37
CA ILE A 62 -0.62 -7.60 -70.09
C ILE A 62 -0.27 -6.50 -71.11
N GLU A 63 0.57 -6.83 -72.09
CA GLU A 63 0.64 -6.07 -73.35
C GLU A 63 -0.19 -6.81 -74.41
N PRO A 64 -1.12 -6.10 -75.08
CA PRO A 64 -0.71 -5.45 -76.32
C PRO A 64 -1.25 -4.02 -76.48
N ALA A 65 -0.46 -3.20 -77.19
CA ALA A 65 -0.80 -1.88 -77.68
C ALA A 65 -2.20 -1.82 -78.33
N GLN A 66 -3.17 -1.25 -77.62
CA GLN A 66 -4.42 -0.79 -78.24
C GLN A 66 -4.27 0.67 -78.65
N ASP A 67 -4.64 0.98 -79.89
CA ASP A 67 -4.63 2.36 -80.41
C ASP A 67 -5.77 3.17 -79.74
N TYR A 68 -5.45 3.92 -78.70
CA TYR A 68 -6.39 4.78 -77.95
C TYR A 68 -6.69 6.13 -78.64
N LYS A 69 -6.06 6.41 -79.78
CA LYS A 69 -6.22 7.67 -80.55
C LYS A 69 -7.69 8.03 -80.88
N PRO A 70 -8.55 7.12 -81.35
CA PRO A 70 -9.95 7.47 -81.64
C PRO A 70 -10.76 7.75 -80.36
N GLN A 71 -10.46 7.07 -79.25
CA GLN A 71 -11.16 7.28 -77.98
C GLN A 71 -10.74 8.59 -77.31
N LEU A 72 -9.48 9.00 -77.45
CA LEU A 72 -8.99 10.27 -76.92
C LEU A 72 -9.61 11.47 -77.66
N ALA A 73 -9.79 11.37 -78.98
CA ALA A 73 -10.47 12.40 -79.76
C ALA A 73 -11.94 12.57 -79.35
N GLN A 74 -12.65 11.47 -79.08
CA GLN A 74 -14.03 11.52 -78.57
C GLN A 74 -14.10 12.14 -77.17
N LEU A 75 -13.11 11.90 -76.32
CA LEU A 75 -13.05 12.47 -74.97
C LEU A 75 -12.85 13.99 -74.99
N VAL A 76 -11.96 14.48 -75.86
CA VAL A 76 -11.74 15.94 -76.03
C VAL A 76 -13.00 16.63 -76.54
N GLN A 77 -13.70 16.03 -77.50
CA GLN A 77 -14.95 16.59 -78.02
C GLN A 77 -16.08 16.61 -76.97
N ALA A 78 -16.13 15.59 -76.11
CA ALA A 78 -17.07 15.55 -75.00
C ALA A 78 -16.74 16.64 -73.95
N LEU A 79 -15.46 16.87 -73.67
CA LEU A 79 -15.02 17.93 -72.76
C LEU A 79 -15.34 19.33 -73.29
N ASP A 80 -15.20 19.59 -74.59
CA ASP A 80 -15.58 20.87 -75.19
C ASP A 80 -17.09 21.15 -75.04
N ASN A 81 -17.94 20.13 -75.24
CA ASN A 81 -19.40 20.28 -75.08
C ASN A 81 -19.78 20.57 -73.62
N VAL A 82 -19.09 19.94 -72.67
CA VAL A 82 -19.28 20.18 -71.24
C VAL A 82 -18.83 21.59 -70.86
N ALA A 83 -17.70 22.06 -71.38
CA ALA A 83 -17.18 23.41 -71.14
C ALA A 83 -18.16 24.49 -71.64
N GLU A 84 -18.73 24.30 -72.83
CA GLU A 84 -19.71 25.23 -73.40
C GLU A 84 -21.01 25.29 -72.57
N ARG A 85 -21.48 24.14 -72.07
CA ARG A 85 -22.63 24.09 -71.14
C ARG A 85 -22.33 24.73 -69.79
N LEU A 86 -21.13 24.55 -69.26
CA LEU A 86 -20.70 25.17 -67.99
C LEU A 86 -20.67 26.70 -68.09
N HIS A 87 -20.21 27.24 -69.22
CA HIS A 87 -20.21 28.68 -69.47
C HIS A 87 -21.64 29.27 -69.45
N GLY A 88 -22.63 28.53 -69.95
CA GLY A 88 -24.05 28.91 -69.86
C GLY A 88 -24.61 28.85 -68.42
N VAL A 89 -24.13 27.94 -67.58
CA VAL A 89 -24.57 27.80 -66.17
C VAL A 89 -23.97 28.90 -65.29
N GLU A 90 -22.73 29.31 -65.56
CA GLU A 90 -22.05 30.42 -64.85
C GLU A 90 -22.78 31.76 -65.00
N GLN A 91 -23.46 31.97 -66.14
CA GLN A 91 -24.26 33.17 -66.41
C GLN A 91 -25.67 33.13 -65.80
N SER A 92 -26.06 32.04 -65.12
CA SER A 92 -27.42 31.91 -64.58
C SER A 92 -27.60 32.62 -63.23
N PRO A 93 -28.68 33.42 -63.05
CA PRO A 93 -28.92 34.19 -61.82
C PRO A 93 -29.23 33.34 -60.58
N ILE A 94 -29.45 32.03 -60.74
CA ILE A 94 -29.71 31.06 -59.67
C ILE A 94 -28.49 30.92 -58.73
N LEU A 95 -27.27 31.01 -59.26
CA LEU A 95 -26.04 30.89 -58.46
C LEU A 95 -25.82 32.10 -57.53
N ARG A 96 -26.24 33.30 -57.96
CA ARG A 96 -26.09 34.53 -57.16
C ARG A 96 -27.15 34.66 -56.07
N GLN A 97 -28.39 34.26 -56.34
CA GLN A 97 -29.48 34.31 -55.36
C GLN A 97 -29.49 33.12 -54.40
N GLY A 98 -28.95 31.97 -54.82
CA GLY A 98 -28.81 30.79 -53.95
C GLY A 98 -27.93 31.08 -52.73
N ALA A 99 -26.81 31.79 -52.91
CA ALA A 99 -25.86 32.06 -51.84
C ALA A 99 -26.47 32.81 -50.63
N THR A 100 -27.31 33.83 -50.88
CA THR A 100 -27.99 34.59 -49.82
C THR A 100 -29.11 33.79 -49.17
N HIS A 101 -29.80 32.94 -49.93
CA HIS A 101 -30.84 32.06 -49.41
C HIS A 101 -30.27 30.98 -48.48
N TYR A 102 -29.16 30.35 -48.87
CA TYR A 102 -28.46 29.39 -48.01
C TYR A 102 -27.87 30.07 -46.78
N ALA A 103 -27.34 31.29 -46.89
CA ALA A 103 -26.84 32.03 -45.73
C ALA A 103 -27.93 32.30 -44.68
N ALA A 104 -29.12 32.75 -45.10
CA ALA A 104 -30.25 32.99 -44.19
C ALA A 104 -30.79 31.69 -43.57
N LEU A 105 -30.76 30.58 -44.31
CA LEU A 105 -31.14 29.26 -43.80
C LEU A 105 -30.10 28.72 -42.81
N LEU A 106 -28.81 28.93 -43.07
CA LEU A 106 -27.70 28.55 -42.20
C LEU A 106 -27.68 29.33 -40.89
N GLU A 107 -28.01 30.61 -40.93
CA GLU A 107 -28.06 31.46 -39.73
C GLU A 107 -29.19 31.02 -38.80
N ARG A 108 -30.40 30.79 -39.34
CA ARG A 108 -31.55 30.31 -38.54
C ARG A 108 -31.39 28.87 -38.04
N SER A 109 -30.85 27.97 -38.86
CA SER A 109 -30.60 26.58 -38.44
C SER A 109 -29.39 26.48 -37.51
N GLY A 110 -28.37 27.30 -37.74
CA GLY A 110 -27.17 27.42 -36.92
C GLY A 110 -27.47 27.96 -35.52
N GLU A 111 -28.32 28.99 -35.38
CA GLU A 111 -28.68 29.54 -34.07
C GLU A 111 -29.41 28.51 -33.20
N ALA A 112 -30.30 27.70 -33.78
CA ALA A 112 -31.00 26.64 -33.06
C ALA A 112 -30.02 25.52 -32.63
N LEU A 113 -29.13 25.09 -33.53
CA LEU A 113 -28.11 24.07 -33.24
C LEU A 113 -27.10 24.55 -32.17
N ILE A 114 -26.64 25.80 -32.28
CA ILE A 114 -25.69 26.40 -31.33
C ILE A 114 -26.34 26.52 -29.95
N ARG A 115 -27.61 26.94 -29.85
CA ARG A 115 -28.31 27.00 -28.56
C ARG A 115 -28.48 25.63 -27.93
N THR A 116 -28.84 24.61 -28.71
CA THR A 116 -28.96 23.24 -28.19
C THR A 116 -27.60 22.66 -27.80
N ALA A 117 -26.56 22.89 -28.58
CA ALA A 117 -25.19 22.46 -28.27
C ALA A 117 -24.65 23.17 -27.02
N ALA A 118 -24.86 24.48 -26.89
CA ALA A 118 -24.47 25.25 -25.72
C ALA A 118 -25.19 24.75 -24.46
N GLN A 119 -26.49 24.48 -24.54
CA GLN A 119 -27.26 23.92 -23.42
C GLN A 119 -26.80 22.51 -23.03
N GLN A 120 -26.42 21.66 -24.00
CA GLN A 120 -25.88 20.34 -23.71
C GLN A 120 -24.48 20.41 -23.09
N LEU A 121 -23.62 21.31 -23.60
CA LEU A 121 -22.29 21.56 -23.05
C LEU A 121 -22.36 22.10 -21.61
N GLU A 122 -23.27 23.02 -21.32
CA GLU A 122 -23.43 23.57 -19.98
C GLU A 122 -23.96 22.53 -18.99
N ARG A 123 -24.87 21.66 -19.41
CA ARG A 123 -25.31 20.50 -18.61
C ARG A 123 -24.18 19.52 -18.36
N GLN A 124 -23.42 19.16 -19.40
CA GLN A 124 -22.27 18.26 -19.26
C GLN A 124 -21.16 18.86 -18.40
N ALA A 125 -20.88 20.15 -18.52
CA ALA A 125 -19.93 20.86 -17.67
C ALA A 125 -20.38 20.85 -16.21
N SER A 126 -21.67 21.07 -15.95
CA SER A 126 -22.25 21.00 -14.61
C SER A 126 -22.15 19.59 -14.00
N ASP A 127 -22.38 18.55 -14.80
CA ASP A 127 -22.25 17.16 -14.36
C ASP A 127 -20.80 16.75 -14.15
N LEU A 128 -19.88 17.23 -14.99
CA LEU A 128 -18.44 17.02 -14.84
C LEU A 128 -17.89 17.74 -13.61
N GLU A 129 -18.40 18.93 -13.29
CA GLU A 129 -18.06 19.67 -12.07
C GLU A 129 -18.62 19.00 -10.82
N ARG A 130 -19.83 18.41 -10.88
CA ARG A 130 -20.37 17.57 -9.79
C ARG A 130 -19.54 16.30 -9.61
N ALA A 131 -19.21 15.61 -10.71
CA ALA A 131 -18.39 14.40 -10.68
C ALA A 131 -16.99 14.71 -10.15
N GLY A 132 -16.38 15.82 -10.59
CA GLY A 132 -15.09 16.31 -10.12
C GLY A 132 -15.09 16.64 -8.63
N ARG A 133 -16.15 17.28 -8.11
CA ARG A 133 -16.30 17.54 -6.67
C ARG A 133 -16.46 16.26 -5.86
N ASN A 134 -17.22 15.28 -6.36
CA ASN A 134 -17.37 13.98 -5.69
C ASN A 134 -16.06 13.18 -5.69
N LEU A 135 -15.33 13.17 -6.82
CA LEU A 135 -14.01 12.55 -6.90
C LEU A 135 -13.01 13.23 -5.96
N ALA A 136 -12.95 14.57 -5.96
CA ALA A 136 -12.07 15.33 -5.09
C ALA A 136 -12.35 15.08 -3.60
N ALA A 137 -13.62 14.95 -3.21
CA ALA A 137 -14.02 14.59 -1.86
C ALA A 137 -13.57 13.16 -1.49
N HIS A 138 -13.74 12.19 -2.39
CA HIS A 138 -13.29 10.82 -2.18
C HIS A 138 -11.77 10.65 -2.16
N THR A 139 -11.03 11.35 -3.03
CA THR A 139 -9.56 11.30 -3.03
C THR A 139 -8.99 11.99 -1.80
N LYS A 140 -9.58 13.12 -1.37
CA LYS A 140 -9.17 13.79 -0.13
C LYS A 140 -9.43 12.91 1.10
N SER A 141 -10.58 12.23 1.16
CA SER A 141 -10.90 11.32 2.26
C SER A 141 -10.03 10.06 2.28
N ALA A 142 -9.58 9.57 1.11
CA ALA A 142 -8.71 8.40 1.02
C ALA A 142 -7.29 8.68 1.56
N TYR A 143 -6.71 9.85 1.24
CA TYR A 143 -5.41 10.25 1.76
C TYR A 143 -5.44 10.50 3.28
N ASP A 144 -6.49 11.16 3.77
CA ASP A 144 -6.63 11.42 5.20
C ASP A 144 -6.82 10.12 5.99
N ARG A 145 -7.54 9.13 5.46
CA ARG A 145 -7.77 7.86 6.15
C ARG A 145 -6.49 7.03 6.30
N LYS A 146 -5.69 6.88 5.25
CA LYS A 146 -4.41 6.13 5.33
C LYS A 146 -3.41 6.83 6.25
N SER A 147 -3.34 8.17 6.21
CA SER A 147 -2.50 8.97 7.10
C SER A 147 -2.97 8.91 8.56
N GLN A 148 -4.28 8.95 8.80
CA GLN A 148 -4.87 8.84 10.13
C GLN A 148 -4.66 7.43 10.72
N ASP A 149 -4.90 6.38 9.93
CA ASP A 149 -4.67 4.99 10.34
C ASP A 149 -3.19 4.75 10.67
N PHE A 150 -2.27 5.28 9.84
CA PHE A 150 -0.84 5.20 10.13
C PHE A 150 -0.47 5.92 11.44
N ARG A 151 -1.01 7.12 11.68
CA ARG A 151 -0.76 7.86 12.94
C ARG A 151 -1.32 7.13 14.16
N ILE A 152 -2.52 6.57 14.07
CA ILE A 152 -3.13 5.81 15.17
C ILE A 152 -2.32 4.55 15.44
N TRP A 153 -1.91 3.82 14.39
CA TRP A 153 -1.11 2.62 14.53
C TRP A 153 0.28 2.93 15.10
N MET A 154 0.94 3.99 14.61
CA MET A 154 2.21 4.46 15.15
C MET A 154 2.09 4.94 16.60
N ALA A 155 1.04 5.66 16.96
CA ALA A 155 0.80 6.07 18.34
C ALA A 155 0.58 4.85 19.25
N GLY A 156 -0.16 3.84 18.78
CA GLY A 156 -0.33 2.57 19.49
C GLY A 156 0.98 1.81 19.66
N LEU A 157 1.77 1.71 18.60
CA LEU A 157 3.07 1.03 18.61
C LEU A 157 4.06 1.75 19.53
N VAL A 158 4.19 3.07 19.42
CA VAL A 158 5.02 3.87 20.34
C VAL A 158 4.55 3.73 21.78
N GLY A 159 3.23 3.79 22.03
CA GLY A 159 2.66 3.60 23.35
C GLY A 159 3.00 2.23 23.95
N LEU A 160 2.96 1.17 23.14
CA LEU A 160 3.36 -0.18 23.56
C LEU A 160 4.84 -0.23 23.95
N PHE A 161 5.73 0.29 23.10
CA PHE A 161 7.16 0.28 23.38
C PHE A 161 7.51 1.12 24.61
N VAL A 162 6.91 2.30 24.76
CA VAL A 162 7.08 3.14 25.95
C VAL A 162 6.55 2.42 27.21
N GLY A 163 5.40 1.76 27.12
CA GLY A 163 4.84 0.98 28.23
C GLY A 163 5.74 -0.18 28.67
N ILE A 164 6.24 -0.98 27.71
CA ILE A 164 7.19 -2.07 27.99
C ILE A 164 8.47 -1.53 28.63
N PHE A 165 9.03 -0.45 28.07
CA PHE A 165 10.23 0.19 28.58
C PHE A 165 10.04 0.65 30.03
N LEU A 166 8.89 1.27 30.33
CA LEU A 166 8.57 1.75 31.66
C LEU A 166 8.38 0.59 32.66
N ILE A 167 7.78 -0.54 32.26
CA ILE A 167 7.63 -1.70 33.16
C ILE A 167 8.99 -2.37 33.46
N LEU A 168 9.84 -2.53 32.44
CA LEU A 168 11.10 -3.29 32.59
C LEU A 168 12.23 -2.46 33.20
N LEU A 169 12.31 -1.17 32.85
CA LEU A 169 13.47 -0.35 33.16
C LEU A 169 13.22 0.62 34.33
N LEU A 170 11.98 1.06 34.54
CA LEU A 170 11.68 2.01 35.63
C LEU A 170 12.03 1.45 37.02
N PRO A 171 11.75 0.18 37.37
CA PRO A 171 12.16 -0.37 38.67
C PRO A 171 13.67 -0.26 38.89
N ARG A 172 14.49 -0.43 37.84
CA ARG A 172 15.96 -0.39 37.98
C ARG A 172 16.52 1.00 38.34
N PHE A 173 15.74 2.06 38.13
CA PHE A 173 16.13 3.44 38.45
C PHE A 173 15.43 4.00 39.69
N LEU A 174 14.51 3.25 40.29
CA LEU A 174 13.86 3.67 41.52
C LEU A 174 14.77 3.35 42.73
N PRO A 175 14.73 4.18 43.79
CA PRO A 175 15.41 3.86 45.03
C PRO A 175 14.85 2.56 45.61
N PHE A 176 15.71 1.72 46.18
CA PHE A 176 15.41 0.36 46.69
C PHE A 176 14.15 0.27 47.57
N SER A 177 13.77 1.35 48.26
CA SER A 177 12.54 1.42 49.06
C SER A 177 11.25 1.40 48.21
N ALA A 178 11.24 2.00 47.02
CA ALA A 178 10.10 1.96 46.10
C ALA A 178 10.01 0.62 45.36
N ASP A 179 11.14 -0.03 45.06
CA ASP A 179 11.16 -1.34 44.40
C ASP A 179 10.50 -2.45 45.23
N THR A 180 10.73 -2.45 46.56
CA THR A 180 10.09 -3.43 47.44
C THR A 180 8.57 -3.25 47.52
N HIS A 181 8.06 -2.02 47.35
CA HIS A 181 6.62 -1.77 47.23
C HIS A 181 6.07 -2.33 45.92
N VAL A 182 6.74 -2.04 44.80
CA VAL A 182 6.33 -2.53 43.48
C VAL A 182 6.36 -4.06 43.45
N ALA A 183 7.42 -4.68 43.96
CA ALA A 183 7.53 -6.13 44.05
C ALA A 183 6.41 -6.77 44.89
N ALA A 184 6.08 -6.17 46.04
CA ALA A 184 4.97 -6.62 46.88
C ALA A 184 3.61 -6.48 46.19
N THR A 185 3.38 -5.38 45.48
CA THR A 185 2.16 -5.17 44.67
C THR A 185 2.05 -6.16 43.52
N VAL A 186 3.14 -6.45 42.82
CA VAL A 186 3.17 -7.44 41.72
C VAL A 186 2.92 -8.86 42.24
N ILE A 187 3.49 -9.22 43.38
CA ILE A 187 3.27 -10.53 44.03
C ILE A 187 1.89 -10.61 44.70
N GLY A 188 1.23 -9.47 44.96
CA GLY A 188 -0.08 -9.41 45.61
C GLY A 188 -0.04 -9.76 47.10
N GLN A 189 1.09 -9.55 47.76
CA GLN A 189 1.31 -9.83 49.19
C GLN A 189 1.89 -8.61 49.89
N ASP A 190 1.83 -8.56 51.23
CA ASP A 190 2.59 -7.55 51.97
C ASP A 190 4.10 -7.75 51.78
N ARG A 191 4.88 -6.70 52.06
CA ARG A 191 6.33 -6.68 51.81
C ARG A 191 7.09 -7.82 52.49
N TRP A 192 6.65 -8.25 53.67
CA TRP A 192 7.29 -9.34 54.39
C TRP A 192 6.99 -10.68 53.72
N ASN A 193 5.71 -10.97 53.45
CA ASN A 193 5.31 -12.21 52.79
C ASN A 193 5.84 -12.31 51.35
N ALA A 194 5.92 -11.20 50.62
CA ALA A 194 6.58 -11.14 49.32
C ALA A 194 8.06 -11.53 49.41
N GLY A 195 8.79 -11.02 50.41
CA GLY A 195 10.18 -11.39 50.68
C GLY A 195 10.35 -12.87 51.03
N VAL A 196 9.49 -13.41 51.89
CA VAL A 196 9.46 -14.84 52.25
C VAL A 196 9.21 -15.71 51.02
N THR A 197 8.25 -15.31 50.18
CA THR A 197 7.91 -16.02 48.94
C THR A 197 9.09 -16.00 47.98
N MET A 198 9.75 -14.84 47.80
CA MET A 198 10.95 -14.73 46.96
C MET A 198 12.08 -15.65 47.46
N MET A 199 12.38 -15.65 48.75
CA MET A 199 13.43 -16.51 49.32
C MET A 199 13.12 -18.00 49.14
N ARG A 200 11.86 -18.39 49.38
CA ARG A 200 11.41 -19.78 49.25
C ARG A 200 11.45 -20.27 47.80
N VAL A 201 11.05 -19.43 46.85
CA VAL A 201 11.04 -19.76 45.41
C VAL A 201 12.46 -19.77 44.84
N ALA A 202 13.32 -18.85 45.28
CA ALA A 202 14.70 -18.78 44.81
C ALA A 202 15.55 -19.99 45.26
N ASP A 203 15.45 -20.38 46.53
CA ASP A 203 16.11 -21.59 47.03
C ASP A 203 15.34 -22.21 48.22
N PRO A 204 14.55 -23.27 47.99
CA PRO A 204 13.81 -23.96 49.04
C PRO A 204 14.71 -24.61 50.11
N ARG A 205 15.95 -24.99 49.78
CA ARG A 205 16.88 -25.61 50.74
C ARG A 205 17.42 -24.56 51.70
N SER A 206 17.91 -23.45 51.16
CA SER A 206 18.38 -22.33 51.98
C SER A 206 17.26 -21.74 52.83
N TRP A 207 16.04 -21.63 52.28
CA TRP A 207 14.86 -21.19 53.04
C TRP A 207 14.54 -22.10 54.23
N ARG A 208 14.67 -23.43 54.08
CA ARG A 208 14.49 -24.36 55.21
C ARG A 208 15.45 -24.07 56.36
N GLY A 209 16.73 -23.83 56.07
CA GLY A 209 17.70 -23.42 57.09
C GLY A 209 17.30 -22.13 57.83
N VAL A 210 16.75 -21.15 57.11
CA VAL A 210 16.21 -19.91 57.72
C VAL A 210 14.98 -20.20 58.58
N ALA A 211 14.05 -21.03 58.09
CA ALA A 211 12.86 -21.40 58.84
C ALA A 211 13.20 -22.21 60.11
N ASP A 212 14.13 -23.17 60.01
CA ASP A 212 14.58 -24.02 61.11
C ASP A 212 15.33 -23.21 62.18
N SER A 213 16.21 -22.28 61.77
CA SER A 213 16.88 -21.37 62.71
C SER A 213 15.90 -20.41 63.39
N SER A 214 14.94 -19.86 62.65
CA SER A 214 13.86 -19.04 63.22
C SER A 214 13.00 -19.84 64.22
N GLN A 215 12.72 -21.11 63.91
CA GLN A 215 12.00 -22.00 64.81
C GLN A 215 12.81 -22.30 66.08
N LEU A 216 14.11 -22.58 65.97
CA LEU A 216 15.00 -22.79 67.11
C LEU A 216 15.04 -21.56 68.04
N VAL A 217 15.12 -20.35 67.47
CA VAL A 217 15.08 -19.10 68.25
C VAL A 217 13.73 -18.94 68.95
N ARG A 218 12.61 -19.23 68.26
CA ARG A 218 11.27 -19.18 68.88
C ARG A 218 11.10 -20.19 70.01
N ASP A 219 11.56 -21.42 69.80
CA ASP A 219 11.51 -22.49 70.80
C ASP A 219 12.36 -22.17 72.04
N ASN A 220 13.36 -21.30 71.91
CA ASN A 220 14.27 -20.87 72.98
C ASN A 220 14.14 -19.38 73.33
N ALA A 221 13.01 -18.74 72.99
CA ALA A 221 12.87 -17.28 73.05
C ALA A 221 13.16 -16.70 74.45
N GLU A 222 12.71 -17.39 75.50
CA GLU A 222 12.96 -16.97 76.89
C GLU A 222 14.44 -17.08 77.27
N ALA A 223 15.06 -18.24 77.01
CA ALA A 223 16.47 -18.48 77.33
C ALA A 223 17.39 -17.52 76.56
N ILE A 224 17.11 -17.28 75.27
CA ILE A 224 17.85 -16.32 74.44
C ILE A 224 17.62 -14.89 74.93
N GLY A 225 16.39 -14.53 75.31
CA GLY A 225 16.07 -13.20 75.84
C GLY A 225 16.82 -12.89 77.13
N GLN A 226 16.83 -13.82 78.09
CA GLN A 226 17.58 -13.69 79.34
C GLN A 226 19.10 -13.62 79.09
N CYS A 227 19.60 -14.44 78.16
CA CYS A 227 21.00 -14.43 77.74
C CYS A 227 21.43 -13.09 77.14
N ALA A 228 20.61 -12.54 76.24
CA ALA A 228 20.87 -11.25 75.60
C ALA A 228 20.86 -10.10 76.63
N GLU A 229 19.95 -10.16 77.61
CA GLU A 229 19.91 -9.21 78.71
C GLU A 229 21.19 -9.29 79.57
N ALA A 230 21.58 -10.50 79.97
CA ALA A 230 22.79 -10.72 80.76
C ALA A 230 24.05 -10.25 80.02
N ALA A 231 24.14 -10.48 78.70
CA ALA A 231 25.24 -9.99 77.87
C ALA A 231 25.28 -8.46 77.82
N ARG A 232 24.11 -7.81 77.70
CA ARG A 232 23.99 -6.36 77.73
C ARG A 232 24.38 -5.78 79.09
N THR A 233 23.99 -6.41 80.19
CA THR A 233 24.34 -5.96 81.55
C THR A 233 25.84 -6.15 81.83
N ALA A 234 26.41 -7.28 81.42
CA ALA A 234 27.82 -7.61 81.66
C ALA A 234 28.78 -6.90 80.69
N GLY A 235 28.28 -6.38 79.56
CA GLY A 235 29.10 -5.76 78.51
C GLY A 235 30.09 -6.73 77.86
N SER A 236 29.82 -8.04 77.93
CA SER A 236 30.69 -9.11 77.46
C SER A 236 29.89 -10.30 76.96
N ASP A 237 30.47 -11.06 76.04
CA ASP A 237 29.86 -12.25 75.44
C ASP A 237 29.43 -13.27 76.50
N GLN A 238 28.22 -13.81 76.36
CA GLN A 238 27.66 -14.81 77.27
C GLN A 238 27.52 -16.16 76.57
N GLN A 239 27.85 -17.23 77.29
CA GLN A 239 27.54 -18.60 76.86
C GLN A 239 26.20 -19.02 77.46
N CYS A 240 25.30 -19.48 76.60
CA CYS A 240 23.94 -19.85 77.00
C CYS A 240 23.55 -21.18 76.38
N THR A 241 22.86 -21.98 77.16
CA THR A 241 22.39 -23.30 76.73
C THR A 241 21.08 -23.14 75.97
N ILE A 242 21.05 -23.61 74.74
CA ILE A 242 19.83 -23.74 73.94
C ILE A 242 19.36 -25.19 73.94
N THR A 243 18.05 -25.37 73.91
CA THR A 243 17.41 -26.68 73.76
C THR A 243 17.10 -26.92 72.29
N VAL A 244 17.73 -27.94 71.71
CA VAL A 244 17.39 -28.44 70.37
C VAL A 244 16.38 -29.57 70.53
N LYS A 245 15.15 -29.37 70.06
CA LYS A 245 14.12 -30.41 70.10
C LYS A 245 14.52 -31.58 69.20
N ALA A 246 14.34 -32.80 69.71
CA ALA A 246 14.50 -34.00 68.90
C ALA A 246 13.43 -34.00 67.78
N PRO A 247 13.74 -34.49 66.58
CA PRO A 247 12.75 -34.64 65.53
C PRO A 247 11.63 -35.56 66.02
N ALA A 248 10.37 -35.14 65.84
CA ALA A 248 9.23 -35.97 66.16
C ALA A 248 9.33 -37.27 65.34
N ALA A 249 9.26 -38.43 66.00
CA ALA A 249 9.23 -39.70 65.32
C ALA A 249 8.03 -39.73 64.35
N PRO A 250 8.17 -40.27 63.13
CA PRO A 250 7.05 -40.40 62.22
C PRO A 250 5.95 -41.21 62.92
N ALA A 251 4.73 -40.68 62.94
CA ALA A 251 3.57 -41.42 63.38
C ALA A 251 3.48 -42.71 62.55
N GLN A 252 3.51 -43.86 63.23
CA GLN A 252 3.34 -45.19 62.64
C GLN A 252 1.91 -45.39 62.17
#